data_AF-A0A5A7ZHJ4-F1
#
_entry.id   AF-A0A5A7ZHJ4-F1
#
_cell.length_a   1.000
_cell.length_b   1.000
_cell.length_c   1.000
_cell.angle_alpha   90.00
_cell.angle_beta   90.00
_cell.angle_gamma   90.00
#
_symmetry.space_group_name_H-M   'P 1'
#
loop_
_entity.id
_entity.type
_entity.pdbx_description
1 polymer ?
#
loop_
_entity_poly.entity_id
_entity_poly.type
_entity_poly.pdbx_seq_one_letter_code
_entity_poly.pdbx_strand_id
1 'polypeptide(L)'
;MSAVALLGQAQRIINESRPDGLSSRMAAFLARQALEEIVDQRCADLGAPASWANARSKLVVLRALDTEEAADAAATAWSRLSSACHVHAFELQPSAAEVQHLCSVVASLLPSQMQH
;
A
#
# COMPACT_ATOMS: atom_id res chain seq x y z
N MET A 1 7.38 7.74 9.56
CA MET A 1 6.63 8.67 8.67
C MET A 1 5.19 8.18 8.65
N SER A 2 4.20 9.08 8.66
CA SER A 2 2.80 8.65 8.58
C SER A 2 2.47 8.03 7.22
N ALA A 3 1.42 7.21 7.16
CA ALA A 3 0.90 6.64 5.92
C ALA A 3 0.70 7.70 4.81
N VAL A 4 0.14 8.85 5.18
CA VAL A 4 -0.10 9.99 4.27
C VAL A 4 1.22 10.53 3.70
N ALA A 5 2.25 10.69 4.53
CA ALA A 5 3.55 11.19 4.08
C ALA A 5 4.24 10.21 3.12
N LEU A 6 4.18 8.90 3.42
CA LEU A 6 4.72 7.85 2.56
C LEU A 6 4.01 7.79 1.21
N LEU A 7 2.68 7.83 1.21
CA LEU A 7 1.86 7.81 0.00
C LEU A 7 2.08 9.08 -0.84
N GLY A 8 2.14 10.27 -0.21
CA GLY A 8 2.43 11.52 -0.90
C GLY A 8 3.83 11.52 -1.53
N GLN A 9 4.83 10.90 -0.89
CA GLN A 9 6.14 10.71 -1.48
C GLN A 9 6.13 9.72 -2.65
N ALA A 10 5.39 8.61 -2.54
CA ALA A 10 5.20 7.66 -3.63
C ALA A 10 4.60 8.34 -4.87
N GLN A 11 3.56 9.16 -4.67
CA GLN A 11 2.88 9.88 -5.74
C GLN A 11 3.77 10.95 -6.39
N ARG A 12 4.62 11.63 -5.62
CA ARG A 12 5.62 12.54 -6.21
C ARG A 12 6.63 11.81 -7.07
N ILE A 13 7.19 10.69 -6.59
CA ILE A 13 8.21 9.93 -7.32
C ILE A 13 7.67 9.37 -8.63
N ILE A 14 6.41 8.92 -8.66
CA ILE A 14 5.81 8.38 -9.89
C ILE A 14 5.43 9.49 -10.88
N ASN A 15 5.06 10.67 -10.41
CA ASN A 15 4.73 11.81 -11.26
C ASN A 15 5.97 12.55 -11.80
N GLU A 16 7.07 12.53 -11.05
CA GLU A 16 8.37 13.11 -11.43
C GLU A 16 9.32 12.03 -11.99
N SER A 17 8.77 11.00 -12.62
CA SER A 17 9.51 9.79 -12.99
C SER A 17 10.71 10.08 -13.89
N ARG A 18 11.86 9.52 -13.50
CA ARG A 18 13.08 9.52 -14.32
C ARG A 18 12.98 8.41 -15.38
N PRO A 19 13.68 8.54 -16.51
CA PRO A 19 13.65 7.55 -17.60
C PRO A 19 14.30 6.20 -17.25
N ASP A 20 14.84 6.01 -16.05
CA ASP A 20 15.55 4.79 -15.62
C ASP A 20 14.62 3.66 -15.13
N GLY A 21 13.31 3.91 -14.99
CA GLY A 21 12.30 2.94 -14.54
C GLY A 21 12.32 2.64 -13.03
N LEU A 22 13.38 3.06 -12.32
CA LEU A 22 13.53 2.83 -10.88
C LEU A 22 12.49 3.59 -10.05
N SER A 23 12.00 4.71 -10.58
CA SER A 23 10.90 5.49 -10.00
C SER A 23 9.65 4.65 -9.70
N SER A 24 9.25 3.74 -10.59
CA SER A 24 8.06 2.89 -10.38
C SER A 24 8.22 1.96 -9.20
N ARG A 25 9.37 1.27 -9.10
CA ARG A 25 9.62 0.32 -8.00
C ARG A 25 9.79 1.05 -6.67
N MET A 26 10.45 2.21 -6.67
CA MET A 26 10.58 3.02 -5.45
C MET A 26 9.23 3.56 -4.97
N ALA A 27 8.38 4.04 -5.89
CA ALA A 27 7.02 4.44 -5.56
C ALA A 27 6.18 3.26 -5.03
N ALA A 28 6.27 2.08 -5.66
CA ALA A 28 5.58 0.88 -5.20
C ALA A 28 6.02 0.47 -3.77
N PHE A 29 7.31 0.56 -3.48
CA PHE A 29 7.83 0.27 -2.14
C PHE A 29 7.28 1.22 -1.06
N LEU A 30 7.23 2.51 -1.35
CA LEU A 30 6.67 3.51 -0.43
C LEU A 30 5.15 3.36 -0.26
N ALA A 31 4.43 3.09 -1.34
CA ALA A 31 3.00 2.82 -1.28
C ALA A 31 2.69 1.54 -0.46
N ARG A 32 3.55 0.51 -0.55
CA ARG A 32 3.43 -0.70 0.27
C ARG A 32 3.60 -0.40 1.75
N GLN A 33 4.59 0.42 2.13
CA GLN A 33 4.77 0.83 3.52
C GLN A 33 3.59 1.69 4.01
N ALA A 34 3.08 2.60 3.19
CA ALA A 34 1.88 3.37 3.53
C ALA A 34 0.67 2.46 3.80
N LEU A 35 0.49 1.43 2.97
CA LEU A 35 -0.57 0.44 3.16
C LEU A 35 -0.39 -0.37 4.43
N GLU A 36 0.83 -0.80 4.76
CA GLU A 36 1.11 -1.55 6.00
C GLU A 36 0.79 -0.72 7.24
N GLU A 37 1.11 0.58 7.23
CA GLU A 37 0.74 1.51 8.30
C GLU A 37 -0.80 1.69 8.41
N ILE A 38 -1.50 1.80 7.28
CA ILE A 38 -2.98 1.87 7.25
C ILE A 38 -3.59 0.59 7.82
N VAL A 39 -3.07 -0.58 7.44
CA VAL A 39 -3.54 -1.87 7.96
C VAL A 39 -3.35 -1.96 9.47
N ASP A 40 -2.22 -1.49 9.99
CA ASP A 40 -1.93 -1.46 11.42
C ASP A 40 -2.94 -0.57 12.17
N GLN A 41 -3.19 0.64 11.66
CA GLN A 41 -4.16 1.56 12.24
C GLN A 41 -5.58 0.98 12.20
N ARG A 42 -6.01 0.41 11.07
CA ARG A 42 -7.35 -0.18 10.93
C ARG A 42 -7.55 -1.37 11.87
N CYS A 43 -6.53 -2.22 12.05
CA CYS A 43 -6.59 -3.29 13.05
C CYS A 43 -6.77 -2.73 14.48
N ALA A 44 -6.11 -1.62 14.82
CA ALA A 44 -6.27 -0.97 16.10
C ALA A 44 -7.67 -0.36 16.29
N ASP A 45 -8.20 0.31 15.25
CA ASP A 45 -9.54 0.92 15.25
C ASP A 45 -10.65 -0.13 15.41
N LEU A 46 -10.43 -1.34 14.90
CA LEU A 46 -11.32 -2.50 15.05
C LEU A 46 -11.16 -3.21 16.41
N GLY A 47 -10.32 -2.71 17.32
CA GLY A 47 -10.09 -3.30 18.63
C GLY A 47 -9.26 -4.60 18.61
N ALA A 48 -8.57 -4.88 17.50
CA ALA A 48 -7.73 -6.06 17.31
C ALA A 48 -6.28 -5.69 16.96
N PRO A 49 -5.56 -4.94 17.83
CA PRO A 49 -4.18 -4.54 17.56
C PRO A 49 -3.29 -5.79 17.45
N ALA A 50 -2.83 -6.08 16.24
CA ALA A 50 -2.04 -7.26 15.91
C ALA A 50 -0.56 -6.92 15.72
N SER A 51 0.04 -6.16 16.65
CA SER A 51 1.41 -5.64 16.54
C SER A 51 2.50 -6.71 16.38
N TRP A 52 2.25 -7.92 16.87
CA TRP A 52 3.13 -9.09 16.75
C TRP A 52 3.01 -9.80 15.40
N ALA A 53 1.96 -9.53 14.63
CA ALA A 53 1.64 -10.25 13.41
C ALA A 53 2.34 -9.63 12.19
N ASN A 54 2.69 -10.47 11.21
CA ASN A 54 3.16 -9.97 9.92
C ASN A 54 2.00 -9.34 9.11
N ALA A 55 2.32 -8.56 8.08
CA ALA A 55 1.32 -7.87 7.25
C ALA A 55 0.25 -8.82 6.68
N ARG A 56 0.63 -10.02 6.25
CA ARG A 56 -0.30 -11.01 5.68
C ARG A 56 -1.31 -11.50 6.72
N SER A 57 -0.88 -11.75 7.95
CA SER A 57 -1.76 -12.10 9.05
C SER A 57 -2.70 -10.96 9.43
N LYS A 58 -2.23 -9.71 9.42
CA LYS A 58 -3.08 -8.54 9.66
C LYS A 58 -4.16 -8.34 8.60
N LEU A 59 -3.88 -8.66 7.34
CA LEU A 59 -4.91 -8.69 6.28
C LEU A 59 -6.01 -9.72 6.55
N VAL A 60 -5.71 -10.85 7.21
CA VAL A 60 -6.72 -11.83 7.63
C VAL A 60 -7.59 -11.25 8.75
N VAL A 61 -7.01 -10.48 9.68
CA VAL A 61 -7.76 -9.76 10.71
C VAL A 61 -8.75 -8.78 10.07
N LEU A 62 -8.29 -7.97 9.10
CA LEU A 62 -9.18 -7.07 8.36
C LEU A 62 -10.31 -7.81 7.64
N ARG A 63 -10.01 -8.95 7.02
CA ARG A 63 -11.04 -9.79 6.36
C ARG A 63 -12.14 -10.23 7.32
N ALA A 64 -11.80 -10.46 8.59
CA ALA A 64 -12.74 -10.95 9.59
C ALA A 64 -13.55 -9.85 10.28
N LEU A 65 -12.98 -8.64 10.40
CA LEU A 65 -13.49 -7.59 11.29
C LEU A 65 -13.87 -6.28 10.57
N ASP A 66 -13.36 -6.05 9.37
CA ASP A 66 -13.59 -4.82 8.60
C ASP A 66 -14.69 -5.00 7.54
N THR A 67 -14.98 -3.97 6.75
CA THR A 67 -15.83 -4.10 5.57
C THR A 67 -15.16 -4.97 4.51
N GLU A 68 -15.97 -5.73 3.77
CA GLU A 68 -15.49 -6.62 2.71
C GLU A 68 -14.71 -5.84 1.66
N GLU A 69 -15.23 -4.68 1.24
CA GLU A 69 -14.61 -3.83 0.22
C GLU A 69 -13.23 -3.34 0.64
N ALA A 70 -13.07 -2.89 1.88
CA ALA A 70 -11.81 -2.38 2.38
C ALA A 70 -10.79 -3.51 2.60
N ALA A 71 -11.24 -4.66 3.10
CA ALA A 71 -10.39 -5.84 3.26
C ALA A 71 -9.90 -6.38 1.91
N ASP A 72 -10.76 -6.44 0.89
CA ASP A 72 -10.41 -6.85 -0.47
C ASP A 72 -9.42 -5.89 -1.14
N ALA A 73 -9.70 -4.59 -1.04
CA ALA A 73 -8.82 -3.57 -1.58
C ALA A 73 -7.43 -3.62 -0.92
N ALA A 74 -7.36 -3.76 0.41
CA ALA A 74 -6.09 -3.88 1.13
C ALA A 74 -5.32 -5.14 0.73
N ALA A 75 -5.98 -6.30 0.67
CA ALA A 75 -5.32 -7.55 0.30
C ALA A 75 -4.80 -7.54 -1.15
N THR A 76 -5.60 -7.01 -2.07
CA THR A 76 -5.25 -6.88 -3.48
C THR A 76 -4.09 -5.91 -3.66
N ALA A 77 -4.16 -4.73 -3.04
CA ALA A 77 -3.10 -3.73 -3.12
C ALA A 77 -1.79 -4.26 -2.53
N TRP A 78 -1.83 -4.92 -1.37
CA TRP A 78 -0.63 -5.46 -0.72
C TRP A 78 0.04 -6.55 -1.57
N SER A 79 -0.75 -7.45 -2.15
CA SER A 79 -0.25 -8.48 -3.06
C SER A 79 0.46 -7.87 -4.28
N ARG A 80 -0.22 -6.94 -4.97
CA ARG A 80 0.32 -6.30 -6.19
C ARG A 80 1.54 -5.43 -5.91
N LEU A 81 1.53 -4.66 -4.82
CA LEU A 81 2.67 -3.83 -4.42
C LEU A 81 3.87 -4.68 -3.98
N SER A 82 3.63 -5.80 -3.29
CA SER A 82 4.70 -6.74 -2.93
C SER A 82 5.36 -7.30 -4.18
N SER A 83 4.58 -7.78 -5.16
CA SER A 83 5.11 -8.25 -6.44
C SER A 83 5.88 -7.16 -7.19
N ALA A 84 5.36 -5.92 -7.24
CA ALA A 84 6.04 -4.79 -7.88
C ALA A 84 7.41 -4.45 -7.25
N CYS A 85 7.61 -4.79 -5.97
CA CYS A 85 8.88 -4.59 -5.28
C CYS A 85 9.92 -5.67 -5.60
N HIS A 86 9.52 -6.89 -5.98
CA HIS A 86 10.45 -7.98 -6.27
C HIS A 86 11.20 -7.73 -7.58
N VAL A 87 12.53 -7.93 -7.60
CA VAL A 87 13.36 -7.79 -8.80
C VAL A 87 13.72 -9.18 -9.30
N HIS A 88 13.13 -9.60 -10.41
CA HIS A 88 13.57 -10.77 -11.16
C HIS A 88 14.21 -10.34 -12.48
N ALA A 89 15.32 -10.99 -12.87
CA ALA A 89 16.16 -10.60 -14.02
C ALA A 89 15.42 -10.58 -15.38
N PHE A 90 14.25 -11.20 -15.46
CA PHE A 90 13.43 -11.30 -16.68
C PHE A 90 12.00 -10.76 -16.48
N GLU A 91 11.69 -10.16 -15.34
CA GLU A 91 10.37 -9.56 -15.13
C GLU A 91 10.30 -8.15 -15.73
N LEU A 92 9.18 -7.88 -16.39
CA LEU A 92 8.81 -6.54 -16.79
C LEU A 92 8.70 -5.67 -15.53
N GLN A 93 9.28 -4.46 -15.59
CA GLN A 93 9.12 -3.50 -14.50
C GLN A 93 7.63 -3.13 -14.37
N PRO A 94 7.14 -2.87 -13.14
CA PRO A 94 5.79 -2.37 -12.96
C PRO A 94 5.64 -1.05 -13.70
N SER A 95 4.59 -0.92 -14.51
CA SER A 95 4.35 0.31 -15.26
C SER A 95 3.98 1.45 -14.32
N ALA A 96 4.30 2.68 -14.71
CA ALA A 96 3.97 3.85 -13.90
C ALA A 96 2.46 3.98 -13.65
N ALA A 97 1.65 3.63 -14.66
CA ALA A 97 0.19 3.63 -14.57
C ALA A 97 -0.34 2.61 -13.55
N GLU A 98 0.23 1.41 -13.51
CA GLU A 98 -0.13 0.41 -12.50
C GLU A 98 0.19 0.88 -11.09
N VAL A 99 1.39 1.44 -10.88
CA VAL A 99 1.79 1.95 -9.57
C VAL A 99 0.92 3.13 -9.15
N GLN A 100 0.59 4.03 -10.06
CA GLN A 100 -0.33 5.16 -9.80
C GLN A 100 -1.74 4.69 -9.43
N HIS A 101 -2.24 3.66 -10.11
CA HIS A 101 -3.52 3.04 -9.76
C HIS A 101 -3.46 2.41 -8.35
N LEU A 102 -2.38 1.69 -8.02
CA LEU A 102 -2.20 1.11 -6.69
C LEU A 102 -2.09 2.19 -5.60
N CYS A 103 -1.40 3.30 -5.85
CA CYS A 103 -1.38 4.45 -4.94
C CYS A 103 -2.79 5.00 -4.69
N SER A 104 -3.64 5.05 -5.73
CA SER A 104 -5.03 5.51 -5.61
C SER A 104 -5.89 4.53 -4.79
N VAL A 105 -5.68 3.22 -4.92
CA VAL A 105 -6.32 2.21 -4.06
C VAL A 105 -5.88 2.39 -2.61
N VAL A 106 -4.58 2.58 -2.36
CA VAL A 106 -4.07 2.83 -0.99
C VAL A 106 -4.65 4.13 -0.41
N ALA A 107 -4.77 5.19 -1.21
CA ALA A 107 -5.41 6.45 -0.81
C ALA A 107 -6.86 6.25 -0.35
N SER A 108 -7.62 5.40 -1.06
CA SER A 108 -9.02 5.10 -0.74
C SER A 108 -9.21 4.39 0.61
N LEU A 109 -8.15 3.78 1.15
CA LEU A 109 -8.15 3.07 2.42
C LEU A 109 -7.74 3.95 3.61
N LEU A 110 -7.38 5.21 3.37
CA LEU A 110 -7.03 6.14 4.44
C LEU A 110 -8.24 6.33 5.38
N PRO A 111 -8.04 6.28 6.72
CA PRO A 111 -9.10 6.54 7.68
C PRO A 111 -9.71 7.92 7.44
N SER A 112 -11.03 8.06 7.58
CA SER A 112 -11.75 9.32 7.39
C SER A 112 -11.24 10.46 8.29
N GLN A 113 -10.59 10.13 9.41
CA GLN A 113 -9.98 11.10 10.33
C GLN A 113 -8.67 11.73 9.81
N MET A 114 -8.10 11.25 8.71
CA MET A 114 -6.86 11.76 8.10
C MET A 114 -7.09 12.59 6.83
N GLN A 115 -8.35 12.95 6.53
CA GLN A 115 -8.72 13.78 5.37
C GLN A 115 -8.80 15.29 5.70
N HIS A 116 -8.47 15.69 6.92
CA HIS A 116 -8.49 17.09 7.40
C HIS A 116 -7.09 17.63 7.67
#